data_AF-A0A3E2TMS1-F1
#
_entry.id   AF-A0A3E2TMS1-F1
#
_cell.length_a   1.000
_cell.length_b   1.000
_cell.length_c   1.000
_cell.angle_alpha   90.00
_cell.angle_beta   90.00
_cell.angle_gamma   90.00
#
_symmetry.space_group_name_H-M   'P 1'
#
loop_
_entity.id
_entity.type
_entity.pdbx_description
1 polymer ?
#
loop_
_entity_poly.entity_id
_entity_poly.type
_entity_poly.pdbx_seq_one_letter_code
_entity_poly.pdbx_strand_id
1 'polypeptide(L)'
;MIWIMIYYFEIQIDNSLTYCNYKLDDYFVNEEFELVKETEWTESEQNFVKKMEENSLDLYSKLGIEAEVANTDLTVSNEKQYCSVKMLRTLDGCSWLDAGGEPVCDTIQIAEPGINVLSVAEQYTTKDVKEASVLSIDEIMQIIDDGVKNGNIHTYIMEEKGFDYTIQSIRMGYMTQIEDGAMHFFPVWYFQCKLGEKGITLLALDARNGAVIYMG
;
A
#
# COMPACT_ATOMS: atom_id res chain seq x y z
N MET A 1 -13.90 13.12 18.42
CA MET A 1 -13.00 12.20 19.13
C MET A 1 -13.54 10.77 19.12
N ILE A 2 -13.01 9.95 18.21
CA ILE A 2 -13.27 8.50 18.12
C ILE A 2 -12.06 7.82 18.77
N TRP A 3 -12.28 6.83 19.63
CA TRP A 3 -11.21 5.98 20.15
C TRP A 3 -10.96 4.87 19.14
N ILE A 4 -9.96 5.04 18.29
CA ILE A 4 -9.42 3.95 17.48
C ILE A 4 -8.17 3.47 18.21
N MET A 5 -8.08 2.16 18.44
CA MET A 5 -6.87 1.55 18.99
C MET A 5 -5.81 1.66 17.91
N ILE A 6 -4.79 2.47 18.16
CA ILE A 6 -3.74 2.79 17.19
C ILE A 6 -2.43 2.66 17.89
N TYR A 7 -1.53 1.91 17.27
CA TYR A 7 -0.32 1.42 17.89
C TYR A 7 0.90 2.21 17.39
N TYR A 8 1.66 2.79 18.30
CA TYR A 8 3.00 3.31 18.03
C TYR A 8 4.00 2.15 18.03
N PHE A 9 4.67 1.88 16.91
CA PHE A 9 5.61 0.76 16.80
C PHE A 9 7.07 1.24 16.75
N GLU A 10 7.92 0.68 17.59
CA GLU A 10 9.38 0.71 17.43
C GLU A 10 9.81 -0.58 16.73
N ILE A 11 10.58 -0.47 15.66
CA ILE A 11 10.86 -1.63 14.81
C ILE A 11 12.36 -1.89 14.65
N GLN A 12 12.73 -3.17 14.80
CA GLN A 12 14.05 -3.69 14.44
C GLN A 12 14.02 -4.23 13.00
N ILE A 13 14.94 -3.76 12.16
CA ILE A 13 15.08 -4.17 10.75
C ILE A 13 15.79 -5.52 10.69
N ASP A 14 15.12 -6.51 10.11
CA ASP A 14 15.73 -7.77 9.67
C ASP A 14 15.84 -7.77 8.13
N ASN A 15 16.98 -8.27 7.62
CA ASN A 15 17.41 -8.17 6.22
C ASN A 15 16.32 -8.51 5.17
N SER A 16 16.41 -7.90 3.98
CA SER A 16 15.53 -8.23 2.85
C SER A 16 15.67 -9.69 2.42
N LEU A 17 14.53 -10.32 2.10
CA LEU A 17 14.45 -11.71 1.67
C LEU A 17 13.93 -11.76 0.23
N THR A 18 14.84 -12.02 -0.71
CA THR A 18 14.49 -12.34 -2.09
C THR A 18 14.58 -13.85 -2.27
N TYR A 19 13.43 -14.51 -2.41
CA TYR A 19 13.38 -15.92 -2.80
C TYR A 19 13.02 -16.01 -4.28
N CYS A 20 13.93 -16.57 -5.04
CA CYS A 20 13.85 -16.69 -6.49
C CYS A 20 14.19 -18.15 -6.81
N ASN A 21 13.16 -18.96 -7.04
CA ASN A 21 13.33 -20.30 -7.59
C ASN A 21 12.91 -20.23 -9.07
N TYR A 22 13.68 -19.44 -9.83
CA TYR A 22 13.46 -19.22 -11.26
C TYR A 22 13.72 -20.51 -12.03
N LYS A 23 12.70 -21.34 -12.10
CA LYS A 23 12.36 -22.12 -13.30
C LYS A 23 10.95 -21.71 -13.69
N LEU A 24 10.81 -20.47 -14.14
CA LEU A 24 9.76 -20.20 -15.12
C LEU A 24 10.02 -21.16 -16.28
N ASP A 25 8.98 -21.85 -16.73
CA ASP A 25 9.07 -22.64 -17.95
C ASP A 25 9.77 -21.78 -19.02
N ASP A 26 10.73 -22.34 -19.78
CA ASP A 26 11.54 -21.60 -20.78
C ASP A 26 10.67 -20.77 -21.74
N TYR A 27 9.41 -21.20 -21.86
CA TYR A 27 8.29 -20.54 -22.51
C TYR A 27 8.03 -19.09 -22.04
N PHE A 28 8.02 -18.82 -20.73
CA PHE A 28 7.74 -17.48 -20.17
C PHE A 28 8.95 -16.52 -20.21
N VAL A 29 10.06 -16.90 -20.84
CA VAL A 29 11.27 -16.04 -20.91
C VAL A 29 11.36 -15.30 -22.25
N ASN A 30 10.62 -15.75 -23.27
CA ASN A 30 10.80 -15.29 -24.66
C ASN A 30 9.51 -14.86 -25.37
N GLU A 31 8.38 -14.80 -24.68
CA GLU A 31 7.10 -14.37 -25.27
C GLU A 31 6.71 -12.97 -24.83
N GLU A 32 6.06 -12.23 -25.73
CA GLU A 32 5.36 -11.00 -25.36
C GLU A 32 4.13 -11.40 -24.55
N PHE A 33 4.11 -11.00 -23.27
CA PHE A 33 2.98 -11.25 -22.38
C PHE A 33 1.90 -10.21 -22.59
N GLU A 34 0.71 -10.65 -22.99
CA GLU A 34 -0.48 -9.82 -22.94
C GLU A 34 -1.19 -10.00 -21.60
N LEU A 35 -1.42 -8.88 -20.92
CA LEU A 35 -2.24 -8.82 -19.71
C LEU A 35 -3.71 -9.03 -20.09
N VAL A 36 -4.34 -10.04 -19.50
CA VAL A 36 -5.78 -10.24 -19.67
C VAL A 36 -6.49 -9.27 -18.73
N LYS A 37 -7.35 -8.41 -19.28
CA LYS A 37 -8.12 -7.48 -18.46
C LYS A 37 -9.03 -8.26 -17.53
N GLU A 38 -9.13 -7.83 -16.27
CA GLU A 38 -9.95 -8.49 -15.24
C GLU A 38 -11.40 -8.72 -15.69
N THR A 39 -11.99 -7.75 -16.41
CA THR A 39 -13.36 -7.85 -16.95
C THR A 39 -13.54 -8.91 -18.02
N GLU A 40 -12.45 -9.43 -18.57
CA GLU A 40 -12.42 -10.42 -19.66
C GLU A 40 -12.04 -11.83 -19.14
N TRP A 41 -11.74 -11.98 -17.84
CA TRP A 41 -11.41 -13.28 -17.27
C TRP A 41 -12.59 -14.25 -17.34
N THR A 42 -12.31 -15.45 -17.82
CA THR A 42 -13.19 -16.62 -17.73
C THR A 42 -13.36 -17.07 -16.28
N GLU A 43 -14.40 -17.86 -16.00
CA GLU A 43 -14.61 -18.44 -14.67
C GLU A 43 -13.42 -19.30 -14.21
N SER A 44 -12.75 -20.00 -15.13
CA SER A 44 -11.55 -20.78 -14.81
C SER A 44 -10.38 -19.90 -14.39
N GLU A 45 -10.18 -18.77 -15.08
CA GLU A 45 -9.14 -17.79 -14.76
C GLU A 45 -9.40 -17.08 -13.43
N GLN A 46 -10.65 -16.68 -13.16
CA GLN A 46 -11.04 -16.11 -11.87
C GLN A 46 -10.78 -17.08 -10.72
N ASN A 47 -11.13 -18.36 -10.88
CA ASN A 47 -10.87 -19.39 -9.88
C ASN A 47 -9.37 -19.63 -9.67
N PHE A 48 -8.57 -19.59 -10.74
CA PHE A 48 -7.12 -19.67 -10.65
C PHE A 48 -6.53 -18.49 -9.89
N VAL A 49 -6.90 -17.25 -10.27
CA VAL A 49 -6.44 -16.01 -9.60
C VAL A 49 -6.78 -16.04 -8.12
N LYS A 50 -8.04 -16.33 -7.76
CA LYS A 50 -8.46 -16.41 -6.36
C LYS A 50 -7.65 -17.43 -5.56
N LYS A 51 -7.37 -18.60 -6.15
CA LYS A 51 -6.51 -19.61 -5.50
C LYS A 51 -5.08 -19.09 -5.31
N MET A 52 -4.55 -18.32 -6.25
CA MET A 52 -3.21 -17.71 -6.13
C MET A 52 -3.17 -16.64 -5.04
N GLU A 53 -4.21 -15.82 -4.93
CA GLU A 53 -4.39 -14.85 -3.84
C GLU A 53 -4.47 -15.53 -2.47
N GLU A 54 -5.30 -16.57 -2.34
CA GLU A 54 -5.42 -17.37 -1.11
C GLU A 54 -4.08 -18.01 -0.70
N ASN A 55 -3.34 -18.58 -1.66
CA ASN A 55 -2.01 -19.14 -1.42
C ASN A 55 -1.00 -18.07 -0.99
N SER A 56 -1.10 -16.86 -1.56
CA SER A 56 -0.23 -15.74 -1.24
C SER A 56 -0.45 -15.26 0.19
N LEU A 57 -1.72 -15.13 0.60
CA LEU A 57 -2.10 -14.79 1.97
C LEU A 57 -1.66 -15.87 2.98
N ASP A 58 -1.86 -17.15 2.67
CA ASP A 58 -1.40 -18.26 3.52
C ASP A 58 0.12 -18.26 3.69
N LEU A 59 0.88 -17.99 2.62
CA LEU A 59 2.34 -17.84 2.70
C LEU A 59 2.73 -16.67 3.62
N TYR A 60 2.12 -15.50 3.46
CA TYR A 60 2.42 -14.32 4.27
C TYR A 60 2.11 -14.58 5.74
N SER A 61 0.97 -15.21 6.02
CA SER A 61 0.60 -15.66 7.38
C SER A 61 1.65 -16.59 7.98
N LYS A 62 2.15 -17.57 7.22
CA LYS A 62 3.23 -18.48 7.66
C LYS A 62 4.57 -17.79 7.90
N LEU A 63 4.84 -16.69 7.19
CA LEU A 63 6.01 -15.85 7.41
C LEU A 63 5.84 -14.90 8.61
N GLY A 64 4.68 -14.88 9.27
CA GLY A 64 4.38 -13.93 10.35
C GLY A 64 4.23 -12.51 9.85
N ILE A 65 3.88 -12.36 8.58
CA ILE A 65 3.75 -11.09 7.89
C ILE A 65 2.27 -10.76 7.70
N GLU A 66 1.87 -9.56 8.13
CA GLU A 66 0.54 -9.03 7.87
C GLU A 66 0.49 -8.31 6.51
N ALA A 67 -0.48 -8.70 5.67
CA ALA A 67 -0.70 -8.11 4.35
C ALA A 67 -2.11 -8.40 3.83
N GLU A 68 -2.54 -7.59 2.85
CA GLU A 68 -3.73 -7.82 2.03
C GLU A 68 -3.37 -7.87 0.54
N VAL A 69 -4.25 -8.44 -0.29
CA VAL A 69 -4.08 -8.41 -1.75
C VAL A 69 -4.50 -7.04 -2.27
N ALA A 70 -3.58 -6.35 -2.96
CA ALA A 70 -3.83 -5.03 -3.53
C ALA A 70 -4.35 -5.10 -4.97
N ASN A 71 -3.73 -5.95 -5.78
CA ASN A 71 -4.06 -6.18 -7.18
C ASN A 71 -3.48 -7.54 -7.61
N THR A 72 -4.10 -8.18 -8.59
CA THR A 72 -3.54 -9.37 -9.24
C THR A 72 -3.60 -9.20 -10.74
N ASP A 73 -2.43 -9.26 -11.37
CA ASP A 73 -2.32 -9.26 -12.83
C ASP A 73 -2.25 -10.70 -13.33
N LEU A 74 -3.08 -11.02 -14.33
CA LEU A 74 -3.11 -12.33 -14.99
C LEU A 74 -2.58 -12.22 -16.41
N THR A 75 -1.68 -13.14 -16.74
CA THR A 75 -1.20 -13.38 -18.10
C THR A 75 -1.52 -14.81 -18.48
N VAL A 76 -2.05 -14.99 -19.70
CA VAL A 76 -2.36 -16.30 -20.26
C VAL A 76 -1.68 -16.46 -21.61
N SER A 77 -0.91 -17.54 -21.78
CA SER A 77 -0.28 -17.85 -23.06
C SER A 77 -0.18 -19.35 -23.28
N ASN A 78 -0.60 -19.82 -24.46
CA ASN A 78 -0.74 -21.25 -24.83
C ASN A 78 -1.32 -22.12 -23.70
N GLU A 79 -2.48 -21.71 -23.18
CA GLU A 79 -3.21 -22.39 -22.08
C GLU A 79 -2.51 -22.40 -20.72
N LYS A 80 -1.34 -21.77 -20.58
CA LYS A 80 -0.65 -21.59 -19.31
C LYS A 80 -1.01 -20.25 -18.68
N GLN A 81 -1.15 -20.25 -17.36
CA GLN A 81 -1.54 -19.08 -16.58
C GLN A 81 -0.38 -18.64 -15.68
N TYR A 82 -0.21 -17.32 -15.58
CA TYR A 82 0.78 -16.67 -14.76
C TYR A 82 0.11 -15.51 -14.01
N CYS A 83 0.28 -15.47 -12.69
CA CYS A 83 -0.19 -14.38 -11.85
C CYS A 83 0.98 -13.59 -11.29
N SER A 84 0.85 -12.27 -11.30
CA SER A 84 1.61 -11.36 -10.45
C SER A 84 0.68 -10.79 -9.40
N VAL A 85 0.77 -11.32 -8.17
CA VAL A 85 -0.02 -10.88 -7.02
C VAL A 85 0.75 -9.79 -6.29
N LYS A 86 0.16 -8.59 -6.22
CA LYS A 86 0.68 -7.45 -5.47
C LYS A 86 0.11 -7.50 -4.05
N MET A 87 0.98 -7.63 -3.06
CA MET A 87 0.63 -7.72 -1.64
C MET A 87 0.88 -6.38 -0.97
N LEU A 88 -0.15 -5.76 -0.40
CA LEU A 88 -0.03 -4.55 0.40
C LEU A 88 0.33 -4.90 1.85
N ARG A 89 1.39 -4.29 2.37
CA ARG A 89 1.80 -4.50 3.76
C ARG A 89 0.91 -3.75 4.73
N THR A 90 0.49 -4.45 5.77
CA THR A 90 -0.34 -3.88 6.83
C THR A 90 0.33 -4.03 8.19
N LEU A 91 -0.11 -3.20 9.11
CA LEU A 91 0.15 -3.28 10.54
C LEU A 91 -1.18 -3.03 11.23
N ASP A 92 -1.70 -4.01 11.98
CA ASP A 92 -2.99 -3.90 12.66
C ASP A 92 -4.14 -3.49 11.71
N GLY A 93 -4.19 -4.13 10.54
CA GLY A 93 -5.17 -3.90 9.50
C GLY A 93 -5.03 -2.57 8.74
N CYS A 94 -4.01 -1.76 9.04
CA CYS A 94 -3.78 -0.47 8.37
C CYS A 94 -2.56 -0.55 7.45
N SER A 95 -2.65 0.08 6.28
CA SER A 95 -1.56 0.12 5.30
C SER A 95 -0.29 0.75 5.89
N TRP A 96 0.86 0.16 5.62
CA TRP A 96 2.13 0.84 5.84
C TRP A 96 2.52 1.64 4.59
N LEU A 97 2.86 2.92 4.80
CA LEU A 97 3.32 3.85 3.79
C LEU A 97 4.82 4.11 3.94
N ASP A 98 5.54 4.17 2.82
CA ASP A 98 6.93 4.59 2.80
C ASP A 98 7.10 6.09 3.08
N ALA A 99 8.34 6.58 3.08
CA ALA A 99 8.64 8.00 3.30
C ALA A 99 8.08 8.91 2.18
N GLY A 100 7.74 8.37 1.02
CA GLY A 100 7.04 9.03 -0.08
C GLY A 100 5.52 8.90 0.02
N GLY A 101 4.97 8.42 1.14
CA GLY A 101 3.53 8.29 1.34
C GLY A 101 2.87 7.19 0.51
N GLU A 102 3.65 6.42 -0.26
CA GLU A 102 3.12 5.35 -1.09
C GLU A 102 3.00 4.06 -0.27
N PRO A 103 1.92 3.29 -0.44
CA PRO A 103 1.77 2.03 0.27
C PRO A 103 2.89 1.04 -0.08
N VAL A 104 3.55 0.50 0.93
CA VAL A 104 4.61 -0.51 0.74
C VAL A 104 3.99 -1.79 0.25
N CYS A 105 4.44 -2.23 -0.92
CA CYS A 105 3.90 -3.41 -1.58
C CYS A 105 5.01 -4.38 -1.93
N ASP A 106 4.74 -5.66 -1.70
CA ASP A 106 5.53 -6.78 -2.16
C ASP A 106 4.89 -7.37 -3.43
N THR A 107 5.67 -8.14 -4.19
CA THR A 107 5.17 -8.85 -5.38
C THR A 107 5.50 -10.32 -5.29
N ILE A 108 4.49 -11.16 -5.55
CA ILE A 108 4.62 -12.60 -5.73
C ILE A 108 4.27 -12.95 -7.16
N GLN A 109 5.14 -13.71 -7.82
CA GLN A 109 4.89 -14.21 -9.16
C GLN A 109 4.71 -15.73 -9.11
N ILE A 110 3.60 -16.20 -9.68
CA ILE A 110 3.14 -17.58 -9.57
C ILE A 110 2.71 -18.10 -10.93
N ALA A 111 3.32 -19.18 -11.38
CA ALA A 111 2.94 -19.98 -12.54
C ALA A 111 2.84 -21.45 -12.10
N GLU A 112 2.39 -22.35 -12.96
CA GLU A 112 2.60 -23.77 -12.67
C GLU A 112 4.11 -24.12 -12.68
N PRO A 113 4.62 -24.91 -11.71
CA PRO A 113 3.90 -25.65 -10.66
C PRO A 113 3.75 -24.91 -9.31
N GLY A 114 4.15 -23.65 -9.17
CA GLY A 114 4.06 -22.90 -7.93
C GLY A 114 4.79 -21.55 -7.97
N ILE A 115 5.17 -21.02 -6.81
CA ILE A 115 5.79 -19.71 -6.70
C ILE A 115 7.14 -19.68 -7.42
N ASN A 116 7.27 -18.79 -8.40
CA ASN A 116 8.51 -18.57 -9.15
C ASN A 116 9.35 -17.47 -8.51
N VAL A 117 8.70 -16.41 -8.02
CA VAL A 117 9.34 -15.24 -7.42
C VAL A 117 8.58 -14.77 -6.20
N LEU A 118 9.32 -14.50 -5.14
CA LEU A 118 8.86 -13.77 -3.97
C LEU A 118 9.88 -12.67 -3.68
N SER A 119 9.44 -11.42 -3.82
CA SER A 119 10.19 -10.26 -3.39
C SER A 119 9.50 -9.65 -2.18
N VAL A 120 10.08 -9.85 -1.00
CA VAL A 120 9.62 -9.25 0.24
C VAL A 120 10.62 -8.17 0.64
N ALA A 121 10.15 -6.92 0.61
CA ALA A 121 10.90 -5.80 1.17
C ALA A 121 10.99 -5.96 2.69
N GLU A 122 12.04 -5.38 3.27
CA GLU A 122 12.33 -5.16 4.70
C GLU A 122 11.39 -5.84 5.72
N GLN A 123 11.95 -6.66 6.60
CA GLN A 123 11.19 -7.30 7.67
C GLN A 123 11.33 -6.56 8.98
N TYR A 124 10.26 -6.66 9.77
CA TYR A 124 10.06 -5.80 10.92
C TYR A 124 9.46 -6.58 12.07
N THR A 125 10.03 -6.39 13.25
CA THR A 125 9.42 -6.84 14.50
C THR A 125 8.97 -5.63 15.29
N THR A 126 7.72 -5.65 15.75
CA THR A 126 7.14 -4.57 16.55
C THR A 126 7.60 -4.65 18.01
N LYS A 127 7.95 -3.50 18.58
CA LYS A 127 8.30 -3.26 19.98
C LYS A 127 7.64 -1.98 20.47
N ASP A 128 7.53 -1.85 21.79
CA ASP A 128 7.11 -0.62 22.48
C ASP A 128 5.77 -0.03 22.00
N VAL A 129 4.81 -0.93 21.78
CA VAL A 129 3.45 -0.65 21.32
C VAL A 129 2.69 0.26 22.30
N LYS A 130 2.24 1.43 21.83
CA LYS A 130 1.45 2.40 22.63
C LYS A 130 0.16 2.79 21.93
N GLU A 131 -0.91 2.96 22.69
CA GLU A 131 -2.16 3.54 22.19
C GLU A 131 -2.04 5.05 21.96
N ALA A 132 -2.61 5.54 20.86
CA ALA A 132 -2.74 6.95 20.56
C ALA A 132 -4.17 7.31 20.16
N SER A 133 -4.66 8.47 20.61
CA SER A 133 -5.89 9.05 20.09
C SER A 133 -5.64 9.71 18.74
N VAL A 134 -6.60 9.57 17.83
CA VAL A 134 -6.56 10.22 16.53
C VAL A 134 -7.79 11.09 16.29
N LEU A 135 -7.60 12.07 15.42
CA LEU A 135 -8.65 12.89 14.86
C LEU A 135 -9.58 12.02 14.00
N SER A 136 -10.88 12.27 14.12
CA SER A 136 -11.87 11.65 13.25
C SER A 136 -11.72 12.13 11.81
N ILE A 137 -12.38 11.42 10.89
CA ILE A 137 -12.38 11.85 9.50
C ILE A 137 -12.99 13.24 9.33
N ASP A 138 -14.06 13.58 10.06
CA ASP A 138 -14.68 14.91 10.01
C ASP A 138 -13.71 16.02 10.46
N GLU A 139 -12.94 15.76 11.53
CA GLU A 139 -11.93 16.70 12.05
C GLU A 139 -10.82 16.92 11.01
N ILE A 140 -10.35 15.84 10.36
CA ILE A 140 -9.33 15.92 9.31
C ILE A 140 -9.85 16.61 8.05
N MET A 141 -11.07 16.30 7.62
CA MET A 141 -11.71 16.95 6.47
C MET A 141 -11.84 18.45 6.68
N GLN A 142 -12.19 18.88 7.89
CA GLN A 142 -12.24 20.31 8.23
C GLN A 142 -10.85 20.95 8.16
N ILE A 143 -9.80 20.27 8.62
CA ILE A 143 -8.42 20.75 8.52
C ILE A 143 -7.99 20.90 7.06
N ILE A 144 -8.36 19.95 6.18
CA ILE A 144 -8.07 20.05 4.74
C ILE A 144 -8.79 21.25 4.14
N ASP A 145 -10.09 21.40 4.40
CA ASP A 145 -10.90 22.52 3.91
C ASP A 145 -10.32 23.88 4.32
N ASP A 146 -9.99 24.04 5.60
CA ASP A 146 -9.42 25.27 6.12
C ASP A 146 -7.99 25.49 5.59
N GLY A 147 -7.22 24.41 5.43
CA GLY A 147 -5.88 24.44 4.85
C GLY A 147 -5.86 24.94 3.41
N VAL A 148 -6.76 24.43 2.57
CA VAL A 148 -6.92 24.84 1.17
C VAL A 148 -7.42 26.29 1.06
N LYS A 149 -8.46 26.66 1.84
CA LYS A 149 -9.01 28.04 1.83
C LYS A 149 -7.97 29.08 2.26
N ASN A 150 -7.15 28.76 3.25
CA ASN A 150 -6.15 29.67 3.79
C ASN A 150 -4.79 29.61 3.08
N GLY A 151 -4.61 28.69 2.12
CA GLY A 151 -3.36 28.52 1.39
C GLY A 151 -2.25 27.81 2.18
N ASN A 152 -2.59 27.14 3.29
CA ASN A 152 -1.65 26.32 4.07
C ASN A 152 -1.45 24.92 3.45
N ILE A 153 -2.41 24.48 2.63
CA ILE A 153 -2.28 23.35 1.72
C ILE A 153 -2.35 23.95 0.32
N HIS A 154 -1.27 23.88 -0.44
CA HIS A 154 -1.17 24.43 -1.78
C HIS A 154 -0.46 23.44 -2.69
N THR A 155 -0.82 23.37 -3.96
CA THR A 155 -0.08 22.53 -4.90
C THR A 155 1.30 23.15 -5.24
N TYR A 156 2.18 22.40 -5.89
CA TYR A 156 3.46 22.93 -6.43
C TYR A 156 3.29 24.05 -7.46
N ILE A 157 2.08 24.28 -7.96
CA ILE A 157 1.72 25.48 -8.72
C ILE A 157 1.07 26.40 -7.68
N MET A 158 1.70 27.53 -7.39
CA MET A 158 1.19 28.53 -6.45
C MET A 158 -0.14 29.10 -6.97
N GLU A 159 -1.25 28.42 -6.70
CA GLU A 159 -2.56 29.04 -6.73
C GLU A 159 -2.68 29.83 -5.43
N GLU A 160 -2.65 31.15 -5.56
CA GLU A 160 -2.40 32.05 -4.43
C GLU A 160 -3.44 31.93 -3.31
N LYS A 161 -4.66 31.43 -3.58
CA LYS A 161 -5.72 31.11 -2.59
C LYS A 161 -6.78 30.18 -3.16
N GLY A 162 -7.11 29.10 -2.44
CA GLY A 162 -8.32 28.29 -2.62
C GLY A 162 -8.46 27.60 -3.98
N PHE A 163 -8.44 26.27 -3.99
CA PHE A 163 -8.65 25.48 -5.20
C PHE A 163 -9.69 24.40 -4.97
N ASP A 164 -10.36 23.97 -6.04
CA ASP A 164 -11.29 22.85 -5.97
C ASP A 164 -10.50 21.54 -5.81
N TYR A 165 -10.95 20.69 -4.91
CA TYR A 165 -10.38 19.36 -4.76
C TYR A 165 -11.46 18.29 -4.72
N THR A 166 -11.08 17.08 -5.12
CA THR A 166 -11.96 15.91 -5.06
C THR A 166 -11.20 14.76 -4.43
N ILE A 167 -11.74 14.20 -3.36
CA ILE A 167 -11.19 13.00 -2.73
C ILE A 167 -11.72 11.78 -3.48
N GLN A 168 -10.80 10.91 -3.89
CA GLN A 168 -11.12 9.65 -4.55
C GLN A 168 -11.11 8.48 -3.56
N SER A 169 -10.19 8.52 -2.59
CA SER A 169 -10.12 7.52 -1.53
C SER A 169 -9.58 8.12 -0.24
N ILE A 170 -9.99 7.52 0.88
CA ILE A 170 -9.60 7.89 2.24
C ILE A 170 -9.24 6.60 2.95
N ARG A 171 -8.05 6.53 3.55
CA ARG A 171 -7.62 5.38 4.35
C ARG A 171 -6.80 5.84 5.55
N MET A 172 -6.76 5.01 6.59
CA MET A 172 -5.74 5.12 7.62
C MET A 172 -4.53 4.27 7.24
N GLY A 173 -3.36 4.75 7.62
CA GLY A 173 -2.13 4.00 7.49
C GLY A 173 -1.13 4.38 8.57
N TYR A 174 0.04 3.77 8.49
CA TYR A 174 1.20 4.15 9.29
C TYR A 174 2.29 4.66 8.36
N MET A 175 2.85 5.84 8.66
CA MET A 175 4.09 6.31 8.04
C MET A 175 5.26 6.05 8.98
N THR A 176 6.44 5.92 8.39
CA THR A 176 7.69 5.70 9.14
C THR A 176 8.53 6.96 9.24
N GLN A 177 9.11 7.17 10.41
CA GLN A 177 10.19 8.13 10.63
C GLN A 177 11.36 7.40 11.28
N ILE A 178 12.58 7.70 10.84
CA ILE A 178 13.79 7.16 11.48
C ILE A 178 14.31 8.20 12.48
N GLU A 179 14.38 7.83 13.76
CA GLU A 179 14.96 8.65 14.83
C GLU A 179 15.98 7.79 15.60
N ASP A 180 17.18 8.33 15.84
CA ASP A 180 18.26 7.66 16.57
C ASP A 180 18.61 6.22 16.10
N GLY A 181 18.37 5.93 14.82
CA GLY A 181 18.62 4.61 14.23
C GLY A 181 17.50 3.59 14.46
N ALA A 182 16.42 3.97 15.13
CA ALA A 182 15.19 3.21 15.25
C ALA A 182 14.13 3.71 14.26
N MET A 183 13.35 2.78 13.71
CA MET A 183 12.21 3.11 12.86
C MET A 183 10.96 3.21 13.72
N HIS A 184 10.28 4.36 13.62
CA HIS A 184 9.08 4.68 14.37
C HIS A 184 7.90 4.82 13.42
N PHE A 185 6.82 4.11 13.72
CA PHE A 185 5.58 4.18 12.98
C PHE A 185 4.61 5.11 13.69
N PHE A 186 3.99 6.00 12.93
CA PHE A 186 2.96 6.90 13.43
C PHE A 186 1.74 6.89 12.50
N PRO A 187 0.53 7.03 13.07
CA PRO A 187 -0.69 6.92 12.30
C PRO A 187 -0.91 8.16 11.43
N VAL A 188 -1.42 7.94 10.22
CA VAL A 188 -1.79 8.98 9.28
C VAL A 188 -3.15 8.70 8.67
N TRP A 189 -3.87 9.78 8.35
CA TRP A 189 -4.92 9.75 7.36
C TRP A 189 -4.31 10.07 6.01
N TYR A 190 -4.47 9.18 5.03
CA TYR A 190 -3.97 9.42 3.67
C TYR A 190 -5.09 9.35 2.65
N PHE A 191 -4.94 10.19 1.63
CA PHE A 191 -5.97 10.53 0.66
C PHE A 191 -5.38 10.45 -0.74
N GLN A 192 -6.07 9.76 -1.64
CA GLN A 192 -5.89 10.01 -3.07
C GLN A 192 -6.88 11.09 -3.46
N CYS A 193 -6.37 12.20 -3.97
CA CYS A 193 -7.17 13.37 -4.24
C CYS A 193 -6.73 14.02 -5.55
N LYS A 194 -7.69 14.63 -6.25
CA LYS A 194 -7.39 15.53 -7.36
C LYS A 194 -7.37 16.95 -6.80
N LEU A 195 -6.25 17.64 -6.92
CA LEU A 195 -6.09 19.03 -6.48
C LEU A 195 -6.07 19.95 -7.73
N GLY A 196 -7.12 20.73 -7.94
CA GLY A 196 -7.26 21.61 -9.09
C GLY A 196 -7.24 20.89 -10.44
N GLU A 197 -6.53 21.44 -11.42
CA GLU A 197 -6.40 20.85 -12.77
C GLU A 197 -5.36 19.72 -12.87
N LYS A 198 -4.60 19.43 -11.80
CA LYS A 198 -3.58 18.37 -11.81
C LYS A 198 -4.18 16.97 -11.77
N GLY A 199 -3.32 15.99 -12.05
CA GLY A 199 -3.58 14.57 -11.84
C GLY A 199 -3.77 14.21 -10.36
N ILE A 200 -3.96 12.92 -10.11
CA ILE A 200 -4.16 12.38 -8.76
C ILE A 200 -2.89 12.62 -7.94
N THR A 201 -3.07 13.19 -6.75
CA THR A 201 -2.06 13.52 -5.74
C THR A 201 -2.34 12.69 -4.50
N LEU A 202 -1.28 12.24 -3.81
CA LEU A 202 -1.41 11.62 -2.50
C LEU A 202 -1.15 12.67 -1.42
N LEU A 203 -2.08 12.80 -0.48
CA LEU A 203 -2.00 13.71 0.66
C LEU A 203 -2.05 12.88 1.94
N ALA A 204 -1.09 13.06 2.85
CA ALA A 204 -1.08 12.40 4.16
C ALA A 204 -0.97 13.40 5.30
N LEU A 205 -1.84 13.25 6.31
CA LEU A 205 -1.87 14.06 7.51
C LEU A 205 -1.63 13.17 8.73
N ASP A 206 -0.81 13.62 9.68
CA ASP A 206 -0.63 12.96 10.98
C ASP A 206 -1.98 12.87 11.68
N ALA A 207 -2.43 11.64 11.93
CA ALA A 207 -3.77 11.40 12.45
C ALA A 207 -3.94 11.93 13.88
N ARG A 208 -2.85 12.21 14.61
CA ARG A 208 -2.88 12.67 16.01
C ARG A 208 -3.15 14.17 16.13
N ASN A 209 -2.72 14.96 15.14
CA ASN A 209 -2.71 16.42 15.22
C ASN A 209 -3.13 17.14 13.93
N GLY A 210 -3.28 16.43 12.81
CA GLY A 210 -3.70 17.00 11.54
C GLY A 210 -2.61 17.74 10.76
N ALA A 211 -1.36 17.65 11.19
CA ALA A 211 -0.24 18.24 10.44
C ALA A 211 -0.10 17.52 9.09
N VAL A 212 0.12 18.30 8.01
CA VAL A 212 0.44 17.74 6.70
C VAL A 212 1.84 17.15 6.74
N ILE A 213 1.95 15.86 6.45
CA ILE A 213 3.21 15.10 6.49
C ILE A 213 3.73 14.84 5.09
N TYR A 214 2.83 14.60 4.13
CA TYR A 214 3.21 14.34 2.74
C TYR A 214 2.18 14.91 1.78
N MET A 215 2.66 15.39 0.64
CA MET A 215 1.86 15.81 -0.50
C MET A 215 2.68 15.66 -1.78
N GLY A 216 2.29 14.71 -2.65
CA GLY A 216 3.02 14.33 -3.86
C GLY A 216 2.14 14.27 -5.09
#